data_AF-A0A918ZPN7-F1
#
_entry.id   AF-A0A918ZPN7-F1
#
_cell.length_a   1.000
_cell.length_b   1.000
_cell.length_c   1.000
_cell.angle_alpha   90.00
_cell.angle_beta   90.00
_cell.angle_gamma   90.00
#
_symmetry.space_group_name_H-M   'P 1'
#
loop_
_entity.id
_entity.type
_entity.pdbx_description
1 polymer ?
#
loop_
_entity_poly.entity_id
_entity_poly.type
_entity_poly.pdbx_seq_one_letter_code
_entity_poly.pdbx_strand_id
1 'polypeptide(L)'
;MGRHWIGVNDIFSYRKELYSGDTMNEIQLALAENGGDLQAAVDRVAATVHRVEADFDHLTAQLRAGPAALDSDLGVYLDALEAMIAGNLEWSYLTPRYNGRGHTWNGLTDATVLLTPHHTLYLPHEHASARTPRDAPAHAGPQRGQGASCEAYP
;
A
#
# COMPACT_ATOMS: atom_id res chain seq x y z
N MET A 1 16.14 -7.83 5.94
CA MET A 1 15.46 -8.71 4.97
C MET A 1 14.44 -9.67 5.60
N GLY A 2 14.84 -10.71 6.34
CA GLY A 2 13.88 -11.71 6.86
C GLY A 2 12.74 -11.13 7.71
N ARG A 3 13.01 -10.10 8.52
CA ARG A 3 11.98 -9.41 9.31
C ARG A 3 10.96 -8.63 8.46
N HIS A 4 11.39 -8.04 7.34
CA HIS A 4 10.50 -7.37 6.39
C HIS A 4 9.53 -8.37 5.78
N TRP A 5 10.05 -9.50 5.32
CA TRP A 5 9.26 -10.56 4.70
C TRP A 5 8.21 -11.12 5.64
N ILE A 6 8.59 -11.40 6.89
CA ILE A 6 7.65 -11.86 7.91
C ILE A 6 6.59 -10.79 8.18
N GLY A 7 6.97 -9.53 8.39
CA GLY A 7 6.00 -8.47 8.70
C GLY A 7 5.00 -8.22 7.56
N VAL A 8 5.48 -8.19 6.31
CA VAL A 8 4.59 -8.12 5.13
C VAL A 8 3.71 -9.36 5.06
N ASN A 9 4.25 -10.57 5.28
CA ASN A 9 3.46 -11.78 5.29
C ASN A 9 2.32 -11.67 6.31
N ASP A 10 2.65 -11.37 7.56
CA ASP A 10 1.72 -11.32 8.68
C ASP A 10 0.60 -10.30 8.45
N ILE A 11 0.91 -9.13 7.87
CA ILE A 11 -0.11 -8.11 7.54
C ILE A 11 -1.11 -8.64 6.51
N PHE A 12 -0.62 -9.17 5.39
CA PHE A 12 -1.52 -9.60 4.31
C PHE A 12 -2.19 -10.95 4.60
N SER A 13 -1.52 -11.85 5.31
CA SER A 13 -2.04 -13.17 5.65
C SER A 13 -3.04 -13.14 6.81
N TYR A 14 -3.07 -12.07 7.62
CA TYR A 14 -3.85 -12.00 8.85
C TYR A 14 -5.30 -12.48 8.69
N ARG A 15 -6.02 -12.01 7.66
CA ARG A 15 -7.40 -12.49 7.39
C ARG A 15 -7.45 -14.00 7.22
N LYS A 16 -6.59 -14.57 6.37
CA LYS A 16 -6.56 -16.01 6.12
C LYS A 16 -6.36 -16.75 7.44
N GLU A 17 -5.41 -16.30 8.24
CA GLU A 17 -4.99 -16.97 9.48
C GLU A 17 -6.03 -16.84 10.59
N LEU A 18 -6.62 -15.65 10.74
CA LEU A 18 -7.76 -15.39 11.62
C LEU A 18 -8.90 -16.38 11.37
N TYR A 19 -9.30 -16.56 10.11
CA TYR A 19 -10.41 -17.45 9.76
C TYR A 19 -10.02 -18.93 9.65
N SER A 20 -8.73 -19.27 9.60
CA SER A 20 -8.26 -20.65 9.67
C SER A 20 -7.87 -21.12 11.07
N GLY A 21 -7.87 -20.22 12.07
CA GLY A 21 -7.44 -20.51 13.43
C GLY A 21 -5.92 -20.71 13.58
N ASP A 22 -5.14 -20.19 12.64
CA ASP A 22 -3.67 -20.19 12.75
C ASP A 22 -3.26 -19.04 13.68
N THR A 23 -2.39 -19.30 14.65
CA THR A 23 -2.03 -18.33 15.70
C THR A 23 -0.64 -17.72 15.49
N MET A 24 0.12 -18.16 14.49
CA MET A 24 1.49 -17.70 14.24
C MET A 24 1.51 -16.43 13.40
N ASN A 25 1.07 -15.31 13.97
CA ASN A 25 1.02 -14.01 13.31
C ASN A 25 1.31 -12.86 14.30
N GLU A 26 2.21 -11.92 13.95
CA GLU A 26 2.56 -10.80 14.82
C GLU A 26 1.39 -9.86 15.14
N ILE A 27 0.38 -9.73 14.26
CA ILE A 27 -0.82 -8.94 14.55
C ILE A 27 -1.61 -9.58 15.70
N GLN A 28 -1.73 -10.90 15.75
CA GLN A 28 -2.41 -11.57 16.87
C GLN A 28 -1.67 -11.37 18.19
N LEU A 29 -0.35 -11.42 18.17
CA LEU A 29 0.46 -11.11 19.35
C LEU A 29 0.25 -9.64 19.78
N ALA A 30 0.32 -8.70 18.84
CA ALA A 30 0.12 -7.28 19.13
C ALA A 30 -1.28 -6.96 19.65
N LEU A 31 -2.31 -7.62 19.12
CA LEU A 31 -3.70 -7.55 19.61
C LEU A 31 -3.81 -7.97 21.08
N ALA A 32 -3.16 -9.08 21.44
CA ALA A 32 -3.17 -9.58 22.82
C ALA A 32 -2.47 -8.60 23.79
N GLU A 33 -1.44 -7.89 23.33
CA GLU A 33 -0.67 -6.93 24.12
C GLU A 33 -1.38 -5.58 24.28
N ASN A 34 -2.15 -5.13 23.29
CA ASN A 34 -2.73 -3.78 23.24
C ASN A 34 -4.21 -3.69 23.63
N GLY A 35 -4.84 -4.81 24.02
CA GLY A 35 -6.26 -4.83 24.43
C GLY A 35 -7.25 -5.02 23.28
N GLY A 36 -6.80 -5.51 22.12
CA GLY A 36 -7.67 -5.90 21.01
C GLY A 36 -7.90 -4.83 19.94
N ASP A 37 -7.12 -3.76 19.92
CA ASP A 37 -7.18 -2.75 18.86
C ASP A 37 -6.43 -3.26 17.62
N LEU A 38 -7.18 -3.64 16.58
CA LEU A 38 -6.64 -4.19 15.34
C LEU A 38 -5.83 -3.17 14.55
N GLN A 39 -6.27 -1.91 14.48
CA GLN A 39 -5.52 -0.90 13.73
C GLN A 39 -4.18 -0.64 14.41
N ALA A 40 -4.17 -0.45 15.74
CA ALA A 40 -2.94 -0.26 16.49
C ALA A 40 -1.99 -1.48 16.40
N ALA A 41 -2.53 -2.69 16.31
CA ALA A 41 -1.74 -3.91 16.12
C ALA A 41 -1.10 -3.97 14.72
N VAL A 42 -1.86 -3.66 13.66
CA VAL A 42 -1.36 -3.55 12.29
C VAL A 42 -0.29 -2.46 12.19
N ASP A 43 -0.55 -1.28 12.75
CA ASP A 43 0.36 -0.13 12.72
C ASP A 43 1.71 -0.47 13.37
N ARG A 44 1.71 -1.26 14.45
CA ARG A 44 2.93 -1.72 15.10
C ARG A 44 3.78 -2.62 14.19
N VAL A 45 3.15 -3.57 13.48
CA VAL A 45 3.86 -4.46 12.55
C VAL A 45 4.36 -3.66 11.34
N ALA A 46 3.51 -2.79 10.78
CA ALA A 46 3.86 -1.90 9.67
C ALA A 46 5.04 -0.98 10.02
N ALA A 47 5.05 -0.41 11.23
CA ALA A 47 6.18 0.40 11.71
C ALA A 47 7.49 -0.39 11.77
N THR A 48 7.43 -1.69 12.07
CA THR A 48 8.60 -2.56 12.03
C THR A 48 9.05 -2.85 10.60
N VAL A 49 8.12 -3.07 9.67
CA VAL A 49 8.42 -3.22 8.24
C VAL A 49 9.12 -1.95 7.71
N HIS A 50 8.53 -0.78 7.93
CA HIS A 50 9.10 0.51 7.50
C HIS A 50 10.48 0.79 8.11
N ARG A 51 10.71 0.45 9.38
CA ARG A 51 12.03 0.59 10.00
C ARG A 51 13.07 -0.29 9.30
N VAL A 52 12.71 -1.54 8.98
CA VAL A 52 13.61 -2.47 8.28
C VAL A 52 13.90 -1.99 6.85
N GLU A 53 12.94 -1.38 6.16
CA GLU A 53 13.17 -0.73 4.85
C GLU A 53 14.13 0.45 4.97
N ALA A 54 13.90 1.35 5.93
CA ALA A 54 14.77 2.49 6.16
C ALA A 54 16.22 2.07 6.51
N ASP A 55 16.37 1.04 7.35
CA ASP A 55 17.68 0.46 7.68
C ASP A 55 18.35 -0.13 6.43
N PHE A 56 17.58 -0.83 5.59
CA PHE A 56 18.08 -1.40 4.34
C PHE A 56 18.55 -0.30 3.37
N ASP A 57 17.76 0.74 3.16
CA ASP A 57 18.10 1.86 2.28
C ASP A 57 19.38 2.57 2.77
N HIS A 58 19.46 2.81 4.08
CA HIS A 58 20.62 3.45 4.70
C HIS A 58 21.91 2.62 4.53
N LEU A 59 21.84 1.31 4.79
CA LEU A 59 22.99 0.41 4.65
C LEU A 59 23.40 0.26 3.19
N THR A 60 22.43 0.11 2.28
CA THR A 60 22.68 -0.02 0.85
C THR A 60 23.32 1.25 0.29
N ALA A 61 22.85 2.43 0.69
CA ALA A 61 23.48 3.70 0.30
C ALA A 61 24.93 3.80 0.79
N GLN A 62 25.23 3.37 2.02
CA GLN A 62 26.60 3.34 2.54
C GLN A 62 27.49 2.37 1.77
N LEU A 63 26.99 1.18 1.44
CA LEU A 63 27.74 0.18 0.67
C LEU A 63 28.05 0.69 -0.74
N ARG A 64 27.07 1.32 -1.40
CA ARG A 64 27.23 1.91 -2.74
C ARG A 64 28.10 3.17 -2.78
N ALA A 65 28.27 3.86 -1.66
CA ALA A 65 29.16 5.02 -1.54
C ALA A 65 30.56 4.67 -1.00
N GLY A 66 30.72 3.48 -0.41
CA GLY A 66 31.95 3.05 0.25
C GLY A 66 32.96 2.38 -0.69
N PRO A 67 34.12 1.95 -0.14
CA PRO A 67 35.16 1.26 -0.91
C PRO A 67 34.68 -0.02 -1.61
N ALA A 68 33.64 -0.65 -1.07
CA ALA A 68 33.04 -1.87 -1.63
C ALA A 68 32.30 -1.61 -2.96
N ALA A 69 31.98 -0.35 -3.30
CA ALA A 69 31.32 0.01 -4.55
C ALA A 69 32.14 -0.31 -5.81
N LEU A 70 33.44 -0.58 -5.66
CA LEU A 70 34.31 -1.02 -6.77
C LEU A 70 34.05 -2.47 -7.18
N ASP A 71 33.34 -3.24 -6.36
CA ASP A 71 32.92 -4.60 -6.67
C ASP A 71 31.60 -4.57 -7.47
N SER A 72 31.67 -4.98 -8.74
CA SER A 72 30.49 -5.03 -9.61
C SER A 72 29.43 -6.03 -9.12
N ASP A 73 29.84 -7.10 -8.44
CA ASP A 73 28.93 -8.15 -7.99
C ASP A 73 28.10 -7.68 -6.80
N LEU A 74 28.65 -6.76 -5.99
CA LEU A 74 27.93 -6.14 -4.89
C LEU A 74 26.72 -5.35 -5.39
N GLY A 75 26.87 -4.58 -6.48
CA GLY A 75 25.76 -3.82 -7.06
C GLY A 75 24.62 -4.73 -7.48
N VAL A 76 24.94 -5.79 -8.24
CA VAL A 76 23.97 -6.79 -8.70
C VAL A 76 23.28 -7.48 -7.52
N TYR A 77 24.02 -7.82 -6.48
CA TYR A 77 23.47 -8.44 -5.28
C TYR A 77 22.48 -7.52 -4.55
N LEU A 78 22.83 -6.23 -4.37
CA LEU A 78 21.96 -5.25 -3.72
C LEU A 78 20.69 -5.01 -4.53
N ASP A 79 20.80 -4.89 -5.86
CA ASP A 79 19.65 -4.76 -6.76
C ASP A 79 18.72 -5.98 -6.67
N ALA A 80 19.29 -7.19 -6.56
CA ALA A 80 18.50 -8.41 -6.37
C ALA A 80 17.75 -8.40 -5.03
N LEU A 81 18.38 -7.92 -3.95
CA LEU A 81 17.71 -7.79 -2.65
C LEU A 81 16.57 -6.76 -2.69
N GLU A 82 16.76 -5.61 -3.34
CA GLU A 82 15.73 -4.60 -3.56
C GLU A 82 14.52 -5.19 -4.31
N ALA A 83 14.79 -5.90 -5.41
CA ALA A 83 13.75 -6.58 -6.19
C ALA A 83 13.00 -7.64 -5.38
N MET A 84 13.69 -8.37 -4.50
CA MET A 84 13.08 -9.35 -3.60
C MET A 84 12.18 -8.69 -2.53
N ILE A 85 12.57 -7.53 -1.99
CA ILE A 85 11.76 -6.75 -1.03
C ILE A 85 10.48 -6.27 -1.71
N ALA A 86 10.61 -5.57 -2.83
CA ALA A 86 9.49 -5.00 -3.58
C ALA A 86 8.55 -6.10 -4.12
N GLY A 87 9.12 -7.17 -4.68
CA GLY A 87 8.36 -8.28 -5.24
C GLY A 87 7.55 -9.04 -4.18
N ASN A 88 8.06 -9.18 -2.95
CA ASN A 88 7.29 -9.79 -1.86
C ASN A 88 6.04 -8.97 -1.50
N LEU A 89 6.17 -7.64 -1.44
CA LEU A 89 5.05 -6.74 -1.16
C LEU A 89 4.03 -6.76 -2.30
N GLU A 90 4.49 -6.60 -3.54
CA GLU A 90 3.62 -6.63 -4.72
C GLU A 90 2.87 -7.97 -4.85
N TRP A 91 3.57 -9.09 -4.70
CA TRP A 91 2.94 -10.41 -4.72
C TRP A 91 1.88 -10.56 -3.63
N SER A 92 2.10 -9.97 -2.45
CA SER A 92 1.15 -10.02 -1.33
C SER A 92 -0.16 -9.26 -1.63
N TYR A 93 -0.08 -8.14 -2.36
CA TYR A 93 -1.27 -7.46 -2.89
C TYR A 93 -2.01 -8.28 -3.96
N LEU A 94 -1.27 -8.97 -4.82
CA LEU A 94 -1.82 -9.68 -5.98
C LEU A 94 -2.43 -11.05 -5.64
N THR A 95 -1.88 -11.74 -4.64
CA THR A 95 -2.14 -13.18 -4.49
C THR A 95 -3.55 -13.49 -3.97
N PRO A 96 -4.29 -14.42 -4.62
CA PRO A 96 -5.53 -14.97 -4.07
C PRO A 96 -5.35 -15.69 -2.73
N ARG A 97 -4.12 -16.14 -2.42
CA ARG A 97 -3.79 -16.83 -1.16
C ARG A 97 -4.19 -16.00 0.07
N TYR A 98 -3.98 -14.68 0.02
CA TYR A 98 -4.28 -13.77 1.11
C TYR A 98 -5.62 -13.07 0.93
N ASN A 99 -5.98 -12.77 -0.31
CA ASN A 99 -7.11 -11.90 -0.59
C ASN A 99 -8.41 -12.65 -0.96
N GLY A 100 -8.36 -13.96 -1.14
CA GLY A 100 -9.51 -14.79 -1.49
C GLY A 100 -9.57 -15.20 -2.95
N ARG A 101 -10.42 -16.18 -3.26
CA ARG A 101 -10.56 -16.73 -4.61
C ARG A 101 -11.15 -15.67 -5.55
N GLY A 102 -10.55 -15.52 -6.74
CA GLY A 102 -11.01 -14.53 -7.73
C GLY A 102 -10.56 -13.10 -7.43
N HIS A 103 -9.71 -12.89 -6.42
CA HIS A 103 -9.11 -11.59 -6.15
C HIS A 103 -8.35 -11.07 -7.37
N THR A 104 -8.54 -9.79 -7.64
CA THR A 104 -7.73 -9.00 -8.56
C THR A 104 -7.42 -7.70 -7.84
N TRP A 105 -6.13 -7.37 -7.70
CA TRP A 105 -5.75 -6.12 -7.06
C TRP A 105 -6.22 -4.94 -7.90
N ASN A 106 -6.86 -3.97 -7.25
CA ASN A 106 -7.41 -2.77 -7.88
C ASN A 106 -6.40 -1.60 -7.94
N GLY A 107 -5.14 -1.83 -7.55
CA GLY A 107 -4.08 -0.82 -7.52
C GLY A 107 -4.11 0.11 -6.29
N LEU A 108 -5.07 -0.04 -5.39
CA LEU A 108 -5.11 0.76 -4.16
C LEU A 108 -4.01 0.29 -3.20
N THR A 109 -3.16 1.24 -2.81
CA THR A 109 -2.15 1.09 -1.74
C THR A 109 -2.52 1.89 -0.49
N ASP A 110 -3.56 2.72 -0.58
CA ASP A 110 -4.15 3.47 0.52
C ASP A 110 -5.67 3.29 0.48
N ALA A 111 -6.19 2.53 1.44
CA ALA A 111 -7.57 2.07 1.46
C ALA A 111 -7.99 1.65 2.86
N THR A 112 -9.29 1.76 3.14
CA THR A 112 -9.90 1.02 4.25
C THR A 112 -10.00 -0.46 3.86
N VAL A 113 -9.36 -1.33 4.64
CA VAL A 113 -9.34 -2.78 4.38
C VAL A 113 -10.43 -3.47 5.19
N LEU A 114 -11.38 -4.11 4.51
CA LEU A 114 -12.42 -4.93 5.13
C LEU A 114 -12.05 -6.41 5.04
N LEU A 115 -11.95 -7.06 6.21
CA LEU A 115 -11.63 -8.48 6.34
C LEU A 115 -12.92 -9.29 6.46
N THR A 116 -13.22 -10.11 5.45
CA THR A 116 -14.37 -11.03 5.47
C THR A 116 -13.89 -12.48 5.55
N PRO A 117 -14.74 -13.46 5.90
CA PRO A 117 -14.34 -14.87 5.95
C PRO A 117 -13.70 -15.39 4.66
N HIS A 118 -14.11 -14.86 3.50
CA HIS A 118 -13.69 -15.38 2.20
C HIS A 118 -12.81 -14.42 1.38
N HIS A 119 -12.84 -13.12 1.67
CA HIS A 119 -12.15 -12.10 0.87
C HIS A 119 -11.58 -10.97 1.72
N THR A 120 -10.46 -10.40 1.25
CA THR A 120 -9.96 -9.09 1.68
C THR A 120 -10.44 -8.06 0.66
N LEU A 121 -11.14 -7.01 1.12
CA LEU A 121 -11.63 -5.94 0.25
C LEU A 121 -10.89 -4.64 0.56
N TYR A 122 -10.46 -3.95 -0.49
CA TYR A 122 -9.79 -2.66 -0.42
C TYR A 122 -10.76 -1.58 -0.87
N LEU A 123 -11.31 -0.83 0.09
CA LEU A 123 -12.26 0.24 -0.15
C LEU A 123 -11.51 1.58 -0.18
N PRO A 124 -11.68 2.41 -1.22
CA PRO A 124 -11.07 3.73 -1.23
C PRO A 124 -11.59 4.53 -0.03
N HIS A 125 -10.75 5.40 0.55
CA HIS A 125 -11.25 6.39 1.49
C HIS A 125 -12.29 7.24 0.76
N GLU A 126 -13.49 7.36 1.32
CA GLU A 126 -14.43 8.35 0.80
C GLU A 126 -13.72 9.71 0.91
N HIS A 127 -13.39 10.33 -0.23
CA HIS A 127 -13.06 11.75 -0.21
C HIS A 127 -14.24 12.42 0.47
N ALA A 128 -14.02 13.05 1.63
CA ALA A 128 -14.97 13.97 2.23
C ALA A 128 -15.21 15.13 1.24
N SER A 129 -16.01 14.88 0.21
CA SER A 129 -16.45 15.86 -0.76
C SER A 129 -17.66 16.56 -0.16
N ALA A 130 -17.38 17.45 0.77
CA ALA A 130 -18.28 18.53 1.14
C ALA A 130 -17.47 19.82 1.26
N ARG A 131 -16.82 20.22 0.16
CA ARG A 131 -16.59 21.66 -0.04
C ARG A 131 -17.95 22.26 -0.41
N THR A 132 -18.63 22.79 0.59
CA THR A 132 -19.73 23.73 0.41
C THR A 132 -19.28 24.82 -0.57
N PRO A 133 -20.02 25.11 -1.66
CA PRO A 133 -19.72 26.27 -2.47
C PRO A 133 -19.93 27.51 -1.61
N ARG A 134 -18.84 28.17 -1.18
CA ARG A 134 -18.90 29.48 -0.55
C ARG A 134 -18.90 30.51 -1.68
N ASP A 135 -20.08 31.04 -1.95
CA ASP A 135 -20.40 32.32 -2.60
C ASP A 135 -19.40 32.84 -3.64
N ALA A 136 -19.64 32.51 -4.92
CA ALA A 136 -19.12 33.30 -6.02
C ALA A 136 -19.89 34.63 -6.10
N PRO A 137 -19.22 35.79 -6.25
CA PRO A 137 -19.92 37.06 -6.40
C PRO A 137 -20.62 37.11 -7.76
N ALA A 138 -21.85 37.64 -7.74
CA ALA A 138 -22.67 37.85 -8.92
C ALA A 138 -21.99 38.82 -9.90
N HIS A 139 -21.54 38.31 -11.06
CA HIS A 139 -21.21 39.15 -12.20
C HIS A 139 -22.40 39.19 -13.16
N ALA A 140 -23.08 40.34 -13.16
CA ALA A 140 -24.06 40.72 -14.15
C ALA A 140 -23.40 40.78 -15.55
N GLY A 141 -24.07 40.17 -16.53
CA GLY A 141 -23.65 40.18 -17.93
C GLY A 141 -23.69 41.57 -18.58
N PRO A 142 -23.31 41.63 -19.87
CA PRO A 142 -24.39 41.79 -20.84
C PRO A 142 -24.31 40.80 -22.01
N GLN A 143 -25.49 40.38 -22.46
CA GLN A 143 -25.73 39.61 -23.68
C GLN A 143 -25.61 40.48 -24.94
N ARG A 144 -25.00 39.94 -26.00
CA ARG A 144 -25.62 39.59 -27.31
C ARG A 144 -24.63 39.74 -28.46
N GLY A 145 -24.65 38.76 -29.36
CA GLY A 145 -24.21 38.95 -30.74
C GLY A 145 -23.74 37.66 -31.43
N GLN A 146 -24.69 36.92 -32.01
CA GLN A 146 -24.64 36.10 -33.26
C GLN A 146 -23.23 35.95 -33.90
N GLY A 147 -22.72 34.77 -34.28
CA GLY A 147 -23.33 33.58 -34.84
C GLY A 147 -22.48 33.18 -36.04
N ALA A 148 -22.03 31.93 -36.13
CA ALA A 148 -21.60 31.29 -37.38
C ALA A 148 -21.32 29.81 -37.12
N SER A 149 -22.10 28.98 -37.81
CA SER A 149 -21.90 27.56 -38.07
C SER A 149 -20.57 27.28 -38.78
N CYS A 150 -19.93 26.15 -38.47
CA CYS A 150 -19.31 25.29 -39.49
C CYS A 150 -19.14 23.87 -38.95
N GLU A 151 -19.52 22.93 -39.79
CA GLU A 151 -19.62 21.48 -39.60
C GLU A 151 -18.57 20.79 -40.49
N ALA A 152 -18.12 19.59 -40.08
CA ALA A 152 -17.29 18.59 -40.81
C ALA A 152 -15.81 18.97 -41.05
N TYR A 153 -14.78 18.10 -41.06
CA TYR A 153 -14.52 16.63 -41.17
C TYR A 153 -12.99 16.46 -40.82
N PRO A 154 -12.30 15.27 -40.78
CA PRO A 154 -12.63 13.88 -41.10
C PRO A 154 -12.64 12.87 -39.95
#